data_AF-A0A5N7A1R6-F1
#
_entry.id   AF-A0A5N7A1R6-F1
#
_cell.length_a   1.000
_cell.length_b   1.000
_cell.length_c   1.000
_cell.angle_alpha   90.00
_cell.angle_beta   90.00
_cell.angle_gamma   90.00
#
_symmetry.space_group_name_H-M   'P 1'
#
loop_
_entity.id
_entity.type
_entity.pdbx_description
1 polymer ?
#
loop_
_entity_poly.entity_id
_entity_poly.type
_entity_poly.pdbx_seq_one_letter_code
_entity_poly.pdbx_strand_id
1 'polypeptide(L)'
;MSEILGPPRFSFEHDQRQSPLFSRLPSEIREEIFAFVLSSYDDTTRAYEKETYWTRPGHYGPQHVSTGLLRTCKRIYTEAWFMPFIFAEHTEYLTAPNRKPRSATWSDCLKIMDADYEKLQPRFIRIFAQMWVLEPGDRLQATLDMPHFYPKKITLTIRYTDFWFWEDDEPLRIDSTWVNKVRFPESVSRFCIEFESIERRKNEVDYIAREATEKWYFRRKDGLLLTPHESETSFFKWTGSSCLGGERWIRDEVRPGELDYYVRTVTWKLSREHEARPGCPKLQVPYTMERELPPYLAGPPCLDVYDLRTAEIPSSLPAAEAYEALEKYRQVNDLDYDSYDNNDDSDSL
;
A
#
# COMPACT_ATOMS: atom_id res chain seq x y z
N MET A 1 -16.67 -38.27 5.03
CA MET A 1 -15.35 -38.69 5.53
C MET A 1 -14.32 -37.86 4.78
N SER A 2 -13.90 -36.72 5.34
CA SER A 2 -12.86 -35.91 4.70
C SER A 2 -11.51 -36.56 4.96
N GLU A 3 -10.85 -37.04 3.92
CA GLU A 3 -9.43 -37.39 4.02
C GLU A 3 -8.68 -36.14 4.49
N ILE A 4 -7.90 -36.32 5.56
CA ILE A 4 -6.99 -35.31 6.06
C ILE A 4 -5.90 -35.17 4.98
N LEU A 5 -6.08 -34.21 4.07
CA LEU A 5 -5.05 -33.79 3.13
C LEU A 5 -3.96 -33.04 3.92
N GLY A 6 -3.00 -33.82 4.40
CA GLY A 6 -1.67 -33.37 4.79
C GLY A 6 -0.78 -33.18 3.54
N PRO A 7 0.53 -32.96 3.70
CA PRO A 7 1.46 -32.94 2.57
C PRO A 7 1.21 -34.15 1.64
N PRO A 8 1.42 -34.02 0.31
CA PRO A 8 1.31 -35.17 -0.59
C PRO A 8 2.10 -36.33 0.01
N ARG A 9 1.38 -37.42 0.33
CA ARG A 9 1.97 -38.58 0.97
C ARG A 9 2.84 -39.28 -0.05
N PHE A 10 4.14 -39.01 0.00
CA PHE A 10 5.07 -39.70 -0.85
C PHE A 10 5.14 -41.18 -0.44
N SER A 11 5.07 -42.09 -1.41
CA SER A 11 5.16 -43.53 -1.17
C SER A 11 6.51 -43.98 -0.57
N PHE A 12 7.53 -43.12 -0.68
CA PHE A 12 8.84 -43.29 -0.08
C PHE A 12 9.50 -41.92 0.15
N GLU A 13 9.93 -41.68 1.38
CA GLU A 13 10.71 -40.51 1.80
C GLU A 13 12.04 -40.99 2.38
N HIS A 14 13.15 -40.60 1.75
CA HIS A 14 14.48 -40.88 2.27
C HIS A 14 14.82 -39.84 3.35
N ASP A 15 15.26 -40.26 4.55
CA ASP A 15 15.57 -39.38 5.68
C ASP A 15 16.65 -38.32 5.40
N GLN A 16 17.39 -38.40 4.29
CA GLN A 16 18.42 -37.41 3.92
C GLN A 16 19.50 -37.19 5.01
N ARG A 17 19.80 -38.18 5.87
CA ARG A 17 20.79 -38.03 6.96
C ARG A 17 22.21 -37.76 6.47
N GLN A 18 22.51 -37.97 5.19
CA GLN A 18 23.78 -37.57 4.59
C GLN A 18 23.92 -36.04 4.44
N SER A 19 22.82 -35.28 4.52
CA SER A 19 22.85 -33.82 4.51
C SER A 19 23.02 -33.29 5.94
N PRO A 20 23.94 -32.33 6.20
CA PRO A 20 24.06 -31.64 7.48
C PRO A 20 22.77 -30.94 7.91
N LEU A 21 21.96 -30.49 6.95
CA LEU A 21 20.65 -29.89 7.19
C LEU A 21 19.77 -30.82 8.03
N PHE A 22 19.78 -32.13 7.75
CA PHE A 22 18.91 -33.11 8.40
C PHE A 22 19.59 -33.97 9.47
N SER A 23 20.93 -34.05 9.46
CA SER A 23 21.69 -34.80 10.48
C SER A 23 22.16 -33.97 11.65
N ARG A 24 22.31 -32.65 11.49
CA ARG A 24 22.83 -31.77 12.54
C ARG A 24 21.81 -30.77 13.05
N LEU A 25 20.94 -30.25 12.19
CA LEU A 25 19.99 -29.21 12.61
C LEU A 25 18.68 -29.83 13.10
N PRO A 26 18.17 -29.39 14.26
CA PRO A 26 16.85 -29.79 14.73
C PRO A 26 15.76 -29.15 13.86
N SER A 27 14.54 -29.67 13.97
CA SER A 27 13.38 -29.25 13.17
C SER A 27 13.09 -27.75 13.26
N GLU A 28 13.25 -27.18 14.44
CA GLU A 28 12.96 -25.79 14.79
C GLU A 28 13.88 -24.85 13.99
N ILE A 29 15.17 -25.18 13.93
CA ILE A 29 16.15 -24.40 13.16
C ILE A 29 15.92 -24.57 11.66
N ARG A 30 15.52 -25.77 11.21
CA ARG A 30 15.14 -25.97 9.81
C ARG A 30 13.91 -25.16 9.44
N GLU A 31 12.91 -25.09 10.32
CA GLU A 31 11.72 -24.27 10.12
C GLU A 31 12.09 -22.79 9.94
N GLU A 32 12.97 -22.24 10.78
CA GLU A 32 13.45 -20.85 10.63
C GLU A 32 14.18 -20.63 9.30
N ILE A 33 15.06 -21.55 8.90
CA ILE A 33 15.76 -21.49 7.61
C ILE A 33 14.76 -21.52 6.46
N PHE A 34 13.81 -22.45 6.49
CA PHE A 34 12.79 -22.59 5.45
C PHE A 34 11.88 -21.37 5.40
N ALA A 35 11.46 -20.84 6.54
CA ALA A 35 10.67 -19.63 6.64
C ALA A 35 11.41 -18.44 6.02
N PHE A 36 12.70 -18.27 6.32
CA PHE A 36 13.51 -17.19 5.74
C PHE A 36 13.65 -17.33 4.23
N VAL A 37 14.00 -18.52 3.72
CA VAL A 37 14.19 -18.77 2.28
C VAL A 37 12.89 -18.67 1.48
N LEU A 38 11.77 -19.06 2.09
CA LEU A 38 10.45 -19.11 1.45
C LEU A 38 9.58 -17.89 1.80
N SER A 39 10.15 -16.87 2.44
CA SER A 39 9.50 -15.57 2.60
C SER A 39 9.48 -14.81 1.27
N SER A 40 8.52 -13.91 1.11
CA SER A 40 8.47 -13.05 -0.07
C SER A 40 9.51 -11.93 -0.01
N TYR A 41 9.97 -11.49 -1.17
CA TYR A 41 10.85 -10.33 -1.34
C TYR A 41 10.53 -9.60 -2.64
N ASP A 42 10.98 -8.35 -2.75
CA ASP A 42 10.82 -7.55 -3.96
C ASP A 42 11.65 -8.11 -5.12
N ASP A 43 11.01 -8.47 -6.24
CA ASP A 43 11.71 -8.85 -7.46
C ASP A 43 12.31 -7.60 -8.15
N THR A 44 13.58 -7.32 -7.84
CA THR A 44 14.31 -6.18 -8.40
C THR A 44 14.63 -6.32 -9.89
N THR A 45 14.52 -7.53 -10.47
CA THR A 45 14.67 -7.72 -11.93
C THR A 45 13.47 -7.19 -12.70
N ARG A 46 12.32 -7.06 -12.01
CA ARG A 46 11.07 -6.50 -12.52
C ARG A 46 10.66 -5.28 -11.69
N ALA A 47 11.63 -4.45 -11.36
CA ALA A 47 11.40 -3.25 -10.57
C ALA A 47 10.32 -2.36 -11.24
N TYR A 48 9.44 -1.82 -10.41
CA TYR A 48 8.49 -0.81 -10.83
C TYR A 48 9.23 0.50 -11.16
N GLU A 49 8.63 1.27 -12.07
CA GLU A 49 9.09 2.62 -12.34
C GLU A 49 8.98 3.49 -11.07
N LYS A 50 9.97 4.35 -10.85
CA LYS A 50 10.03 5.22 -9.66
C LYS A 50 8.89 6.23 -9.60
N GLU A 51 8.33 6.59 -10.76
CA GLU A 51 7.34 7.66 -10.94
C GLU A 51 5.89 7.17 -10.81
N THR A 52 5.69 5.95 -10.28
CA THR A 52 4.37 5.38 -10.06
C THR A 52 3.87 5.67 -8.65
N TYR A 53 2.56 5.64 -8.46
CA TYR A 53 1.94 5.85 -7.15
C TYR A 53 2.19 4.71 -6.14
N TRP A 54 2.70 3.56 -6.56
CA TRP A 54 2.84 2.38 -5.71
C TRP A 54 4.28 1.98 -5.39
N THR A 55 5.27 2.56 -6.08
CA THR A 55 6.68 2.30 -5.79
C THR A 55 7.06 2.94 -4.45
N ARG A 56 7.43 2.12 -3.47
CA ARG A 56 7.82 2.57 -2.12
C ARG A 56 8.71 1.53 -1.42
N PRO A 57 9.31 1.84 -0.26
CA PRO A 57 10.08 0.88 0.51
C PRO A 57 9.34 -0.44 0.76
N GLY A 58 9.98 -1.56 0.40
CA GLY A 58 9.41 -2.90 0.49
C GLY A 58 8.34 -3.24 -0.55
N HIS A 59 8.17 -2.37 -1.56
CA HIS A 59 7.29 -2.57 -2.72
C HIS A 59 7.96 -1.94 -3.97
N TYR A 60 9.24 -2.23 -4.19
CA TYR A 60 9.96 -1.75 -5.38
C TYR A 60 9.70 -2.60 -6.63
N GLY A 61 9.05 -3.75 -6.48
CA GLY A 61 8.67 -4.64 -7.57
C GLY A 61 7.58 -5.61 -7.12
N PRO A 62 7.15 -6.54 -7.99
CA PRO A 62 6.26 -7.62 -7.61
C PRO A 62 6.86 -8.45 -6.48
N GLN A 63 6.03 -8.88 -5.54
CA GLN A 63 6.45 -9.84 -4.51
C GLN A 63 6.77 -11.19 -5.16
N HIS A 64 7.93 -11.74 -4.83
CA HIS A 64 8.40 -13.03 -5.31
C HIS A 64 8.76 -13.95 -4.15
N VAL A 65 8.46 -15.25 -4.30
CA VAL A 65 8.89 -16.29 -3.36
C VAL A 65 9.72 -17.31 -4.12
N SER A 66 10.96 -17.56 -3.66
CA SER A 66 11.85 -18.53 -4.28
C SER A 66 11.46 -19.95 -3.90
N THR A 67 10.64 -20.60 -4.73
CA THR A 67 10.20 -21.99 -4.49
C THR A 67 11.22 -23.06 -4.91
N GLY A 68 12.41 -22.65 -5.37
CA GLY A 68 13.47 -23.57 -5.82
C GLY A 68 13.85 -24.59 -4.75
N LEU A 69 13.90 -24.15 -3.48
CA LEU A 69 14.21 -25.00 -2.34
C LEU A 69 13.24 -26.20 -2.23
N LEU A 70 11.94 -25.96 -2.42
CA LEU A 70 10.90 -27.00 -2.35
C LEU A 70 11.06 -28.11 -3.39
N ARG A 71 11.75 -27.82 -4.50
CA ARG A 71 12.00 -28.78 -5.58
C ARG A 71 13.25 -29.64 -5.35
N THR A 72 14.03 -29.36 -4.30
CA THR A 72 15.31 -30.03 -4.03
C THR A 72 15.11 -31.48 -3.57
N CYS A 73 14.23 -31.71 -2.60
CA CYS A 73 13.91 -33.08 -2.15
C CYS A 73 12.54 -33.17 -1.47
N LYS A 74 11.99 -34.39 -1.42
CA LYS A 74 10.70 -34.69 -0.80
C LYS A 74 10.63 -34.28 0.67
N ARG A 75 11.71 -34.49 1.44
CA ARG A 75 11.73 -34.16 2.88
C ARG A 75 11.58 -32.65 3.13
N ILE A 76 12.25 -31.81 2.34
CA ILE A 76 12.05 -30.35 2.38
C ILE A 76 10.61 -30.01 2.01
N TYR A 77 10.09 -30.61 0.93
CA TYR A 77 8.71 -30.37 0.50
C TYR A 77 7.73 -30.73 1.63
N THR A 78 7.84 -31.91 2.24
CA THR A 78 6.98 -32.35 3.35
C THR A 78 7.04 -31.40 4.55
N GLU A 79 8.22 -30.87 4.89
CA GLU A 79 8.40 -29.93 6.02
C GLU A 79 7.93 -28.49 5.69
N ALA A 80 7.97 -28.05 4.42
CA ALA A 80 7.92 -26.61 4.09
C ALA A 80 6.98 -26.20 2.93
N TRP A 81 6.27 -27.11 2.27
CA TRP A 81 5.47 -26.81 1.06
C TRP A 81 4.46 -25.66 1.23
N PHE A 82 3.94 -25.47 2.45
CA PHE A 82 2.94 -24.46 2.77
C PHE A 82 3.54 -23.08 3.06
N MET A 83 4.84 -23.01 3.35
CA MET A 83 5.52 -21.80 3.82
C MET A 83 5.45 -20.62 2.85
N PRO A 84 5.57 -20.81 1.51
CA PRO A 84 5.38 -19.71 0.54
C PRO A 84 4.07 -18.97 0.69
N PHE A 85 3.01 -19.66 1.10
CA PHE A 85 1.68 -19.07 1.25
C PHE A 85 1.52 -18.38 2.60
N ILE A 86 2.07 -18.99 3.65
CA ILE A 86 1.90 -18.52 5.03
C ILE A 86 2.81 -17.32 5.34
N PHE A 87 4.03 -17.30 4.79
CA PHE A 87 5.04 -16.27 5.09
C PHE A 87 5.15 -15.16 4.04
N ALA A 88 4.60 -15.34 2.83
CA ALA A 88 4.49 -14.23 1.90
C ALA A 88 3.57 -13.14 2.48
N GLU A 89 3.98 -11.88 2.29
CA GLU A 89 3.06 -10.76 2.42
C GLU A 89 2.22 -10.69 1.14
N HIS A 90 0.91 -10.87 1.27
CA HIS A 90 0.01 -10.75 0.13
C HIS A 90 -0.61 -9.37 0.08
N THR A 91 -0.59 -8.76 -1.09
CA THR A 91 -1.04 -7.39 -1.29
C THR A 91 -2.38 -7.35 -1.99
N GLU A 92 -3.24 -6.45 -1.52
CA GLU A 92 -4.46 -6.07 -2.21
C GLU A 92 -4.59 -4.54 -2.35
N TYR A 93 -5.23 -4.09 -3.43
CA TYR A 93 -5.37 -2.68 -3.79
C TYR A 93 -6.85 -2.28 -3.91
N LEU A 94 -7.32 -1.53 -2.92
CA LEU A 94 -8.62 -0.86 -2.91
C LEU A 94 -8.48 0.55 -3.46
N THR A 95 -8.10 0.66 -4.74
CA THR A 95 -7.72 1.92 -5.38
C THR A 95 -8.22 2.00 -6.82
N ALA A 96 -8.14 3.18 -7.43
CA ALA A 96 -8.31 3.33 -8.87
C ALA A 96 -7.28 2.49 -9.67
N PRO A 97 -7.59 2.04 -10.90
CA PRO A 97 -6.70 1.17 -11.68
C PRO A 97 -5.30 1.75 -11.94
N ASN A 98 -5.16 3.07 -12.08
CA ASN A 98 -3.88 3.76 -12.27
C ASN A 98 -3.08 3.94 -10.97
N ARG A 99 -3.59 3.50 -9.82
CA ARG A 99 -2.97 3.64 -8.49
C ARG A 99 -2.43 2.31 -7.95
N LYS A 100 -2.32 1.29 -8.80
CA LYS A 100 -1.85 -0.05 -8.47
C LYS A 100 -1.06 -0.68 -9.64
N PRO A 101 -0.13 -1.60 -9.36
CA PRO A 101 0.55 -2.36 -10.41
C PRO A 101 -0.43 -3.29 -11.15
N ARG A 102 -0.07 -3.69 -12.38
CA ARG A 102 -0.80 -4.69 -13.17
C ARG A 102 -0.56 -6.14 -12.73
N SER A 103 0.15 -6.36 -11.63
CA SER A 103 0.42 -7.71 -11.11
C SER A 103 -0.83 -8.39 -10.59
N ALA A 104 -0.81 -9.72 -10.53
CA ALA A 104 -1.87 -10.50 -9.89
C ALA A 104 -2.03 -10.06 -8.42
N THR A 105 -3.29 -9.89 -8.01
CA THR A 105 -3.64 -9.58 -6.61
C THR A 105 -3.78 -10.86 -5.80
N TRP A 106 -3.80 -10.76 -4.47
CA TRP A 106 -4.16 -11.91 -3.63
C TRP A 106 -5.51 -12.52 -4.01
N SER A 107 -6.49 -11.70 -4.37
CA SER A 107 -7.81 -12.14 -4.83
C SER A 107 -7.72 -12.98 -6.12
N ASP A 108 -6.78 -12.69 -7.00
CA ASP A 108 -6.52 -13.49 -8.20
C ASP A 108 -5.81 -14.81 -7.85
N CYS A 109 -4.86 -14.75 -6.91
CA CYS A 109 -4.17 -15.93 -6.38
C CYS A 109 -5.17 -16.91 -5.73
N LEU A 110 -6.13 -16.43 -4.93
CA LEU A 110 -7.17 -17.26 -4.32
C LEU A 110 -8.06 -17.98 -5.34
N LYS A 111 -8.38 -17.35 -6.47
CA LYS A 111 -9.18 -18.00 -7.54
C LYS A 111 -8.45 -19.16 -8.21
N ILE A 112 -7.12 -19.11 -8.24
CA ILE A 112 -6.26 -20.15 -8.81
C ILE A 112 -6.06 -21.29 -7.80
N MET A 113 -6.11 -20.97 -6.50
CA MET A 113 -6.03 -21.94 -5.42
C MET A 113 -7.41 -22.60 -5.23
N ASP A 114 -7.62 -23.74 -5.89
CA ASP A 114 -8.81 -24.58 -5.75
C ASP A 114 -9.07 -25.00 -4.28
N ALA A 115 -10.30 -25.43 -4.00
CA ALA A 115 -10.92 -25.69 -2.69
C ALA A 115 -10.17 -26.66 -1.74
N ASP A 116 -9.06 -27.26 -2.16
CA ASP A 116 -8.25 -28.18 -1.35
C ASP A 116 -7.37 -27.47 -0.29
N TYR A 117 -7.25 -26.14 -0.36
CA TYR A 117 -6.37 -25.33 0.49
C TYR A 117 -7.07 -24.51 1.58
N GLU A 118 -8.30 -24.87 1.98
CA GLU A 118 -9.10 -24.14 2.98
C GLU A 118 -8.36 -23.83 4.31
N LYS A 119 -7.28 -24.58 4.59
CA LYS A 119 -6.45 -24.49 5.80
C LYS A 119 -5.20 -23.61 5.66
N LEU A 120 -4.84 -23.17 4.47
CA LEU A 120 -3.70 -22.29 4.27
C LEU A 120 -4.10 -20.85 4.59
N GLN A 121 -3.63 -20.38 5.73
CA GLN A 121 -4.05 -19.10 6.28
C GLN A 121 -2.90 -18.11 6.10
N PRO A 122 -3.05 -17.10 5.23
CA PRO A 122 -2.00 -16.11 5.04
C PRO A 122 -1.72 -15.43 6.38
N ARG A 123 -0.46 -15.23 6.78
CA ARG A 123 -0.21 -14.54 8.06
C ARG A 123 -0.31 -13.03 7.93
N PHE A 124 0.08 -12.50 6.78
CA PHE A 124 0.30 -11.08 6.56
C PHE A 124 -0.40 -10.64 5.29
N ILE A 125 -1.35 -9.72 5.44
CA ILE A 125 -2.03 -9.06 4.33
C ILE A 125 -1.75 -7.57 4.39
N ARG A 126 -1.35 -7.02 3.25
CA ARG A 126 -1.20 -5.58 3.01
C ARG A 126 -2.35 -5.10 2.15
N ILE A 127 -3.02 -4.04 2.57
CA ILE A 127 -4.08 -3.39 1.79
C ILE A 127 -3.68 -1.94 1.54
N PHE A 128 -3.50 -1.56 0.29
CA PHE A 128 -3.41 -0.15 -0.09
C PHE A 128 -4.80 0.37 -0.42
N ALA A 129 -5.21 1.47 0.19
CA ALA A 129 -6.59 1.93 0.11
C ALA A 129 -6.67 3.41 -0.22
N GLN A 130 -7.38 3.71 -1.31
CA GLN A 130 -7.79 5.06 -1.66
C GLN A 130 -9.09 5.39 -0.92
N MET A 131 -9.18 6.60 -0.38
CA MET A 131 -10.26 7.00 0.50
C MET A 131 -11.66 6.79 -0.08
N TRP A 132 -11.89 7.13 -1.35
CA TRP A 132 -13.20 6.97 -1.98
C TRP A 132 -13.67 5.51 -2.08
N VAL A 133 -12.73 4.55 -2.17
CA VAL A 133 -13.03 3.12 -2.17
C VAL A 133 -13.20 2.59 -0.75
N LEU A 134 -12.40 3.12 0.18
CA LEU A 134 -12.33 2.69 1.56
C LEU A 134 -13.55 3.12 2.37
N GLU A 135 -13.89 4.41 2.35
CA GLU A 135 -14.87 5.04 3.25
C GLU A 135 -16.27 4.40 3.22
N PRO A 136 -16.83 4.01 2.06
CA PRO A 136 -18.12 3.28 2.02
C PRO A 136 -18.08 1.91 2.73
N GLY A 137 -16.89 1.32 2.88
CA GLY A 137 -16.64 0.06 3.58
C GLY A 137 -16.98 -1.22 2.81
N ASP A 138 -17.80 -1.15 1.75
CA ASP A 138 -18.26 -2.35 1.02
C ASP A 138 -17.11 -3.14 0.39
N ARG A 139 -16.16 -2.44 -0.23
CA ARG A 139 -15.03 -3.06 -0.92
C ARG A 139 -14.07 -3.72 0.06
N LEU A 140 -13.79 -3.07 1.19
CA LEU A 140 -12.99 -3.66 2.26
C LEU A 140 -13.71 -4.85 2.89
N GLN A 141 -15.02 -4.74 3.15
CA GLN A 141 -15.80 -5.84 3.68
C GLN A 141 -15.79 -7.05 2.73
N ALA A 142 -15.95 -6.84 1.42
CA ALA A 142 -15.86 -7.90 0.43
C ALA A 142 -14.48 -8.60 0.44
N THR A 143 -13.39 -7.86 0.60
CA THR A 143 -12.04 -8.45 0.77
C THR A 143 -11.96 -9.29 2.05
N LEU A 144 -12.52 -8.82 3.16
CA LEU A 144 -12.53 -9.54 4.44
C LEU A 144 -13.50 -10.74 4.47
N ASP A 145 -14.45 -10.78 3.54
CA ASP A 145 -15.43 -11.87 3.37
C ASP A 145 -15.01 -12.90 2.32
N MET A 146 -13.84 -12.73 1.71
CA MET A 146 -13.33 -13.71 0.75
C MET A 146 -13.27 -15.11 1.38
N PRO A 147 -13.78 -16.15 0.69
CA PRO A 147 -13.63 -17.52 1.14
C PRO A 147 -12.15 -17.85 1.38
N HIS A 148 -11.88 -18.59 2.46
CA HIS A 148 -10.53 -19.00 2.86
C HIS A 148 -9.58 -17.84 3.22
N PHE A 149 -10.11 -16.63 3.42
CA PHE A 149 -9.34 -15.48 3.85
C PHE A 149 -9.33 -15.34 5.37
N TYR A 150 -8.25 -15.82 5.98
CA TYR A 150 -8.13 -15.85 7.43
C TYR A 150 -6.77 -15.31 7.92
N PRO A 151 -6.50 -14.02 7.69
CA PRO A 151 -5.24 -13.44 8.09
C PRO A 151 -5.07 -13.30 9.60
N LYS A 152 -3.83 -13.40 10.09
CA LYS A 152 -3.49 -13.05 11.47
C LYS A 152 -3.24 -11.56 11.65
N LYS A 153 -2.53 -10.96 10.70
CA LYS A 153 -2.20 -9.52 10.66
C LYS A 153 -2.67 -8.92 9.34
N ILE A 154 -3.39 -7.81 9.44
CA ILE A 154 -3.69 -6.94 8.29
C ILE A 154 -3.01 -5.59 8.53
N THR A 155 -2.32 -5.07 7.52
CA THR A 155 -1.85 -3.68 7.48
C THR A 155 -2.57 -2.95 6.37
N LEU A 156 -3.30 -1.88 6.71
CA LEU A 156 -3.93 -0.98 5.75
C LEU A 156 -3.09 0.28 5.62
N THR A 157 -2.70 0.65 4.40
CA THR A 157 -1.92 1.86 4.11
C THR A 157 -2.78 2.84 3.32
N ILE A 158 -2.90 4.06 3.85
CA ILE A 158 -3.45 5.22 3.12
C ILE A 158 -2.24 6.09 2.76
N ARG A 159 -1.90 6.11 1.46
CA ARG A 159 -0.74 6.86 0.93
C ARG A 159 -1.06 8.36 0.89
N TYR A 160 0.00 9.17 0.78
CA TYR A 160 -0.12 10.62 0.57
C TYR A 160 -1.18 10.97 -0.48
N THR A 161 -1.10 10.29 -1.61
CA THR A 161 -1.94 10.55 -2.80
C THR A 161 -3.28 9.81 -2.80
N ASP A 162 -3.59 9.10 -1.71
CA ASP A 162 -4.84 8.36 -1.55
C ASP A 162 -5.86 9.09 -0.67
N PHE A 163 -5.46 10.19 -0.03
CA PHE A 163 -6.34 11.08 0.73
C PHE A 163 -7.25 11.90 -0.18
N TRP A 164 -8.41 12.32 0.33
CA TRP A 164 -9.29 13.25 -0.38
C TRP A 164 -8.61 14.59 -0.63
N PHE A 165 -8.69 15.07 -1.87
CA PHE A 165 -8.23 16.40 -2.28
C PHE A 165 -6.77 16.68 -1.87
N TRP A 166 -5.92 15.64 -1.92
CA TRP A 166 -4.49 15.80 -1.65
C TRP A 166 -3.84 16.71 -2.70
N GLU A 167 -4.39 16.72 -3.92
CA GLU A 167 -4.02 17.59 -5.02
C GLU A 167 -4.22 19.08 -4.67
N ASP A 168 -5.19 19.41 -3.83
CA ASP A 168 -5.55 20.78 -3.44
C ASP A 168 -4.92 21.22 -2.11
N ASP A 169 -4.05 20.38 -1.53
CA ASP A 169 -3.48 20.56 -0.20
C ASP A 169 -4.54 20.73 0.92
N GLU A 170 -5.71 20.11 0.78
CA GLU A 170 -6.78 20.15 1.81
C GLU A 170 -6.36 19.41 3.09
N PRO A 171 -6.80 19.85 4.30
CA PRO A 171 -6.49 19.19 5.56
C PRO A 171 -6.91 17.71 5.59
N LEU A 172 -6.07 16.85 6.19
CA LEU A 172 -6.33 15.42 6.20
C LEU A 172 -7.65 15.10 6.93
N ARG A 173 -8.44 14.22 6.33
CA ARG A 173 -9.70 13.74 6.90
C ARG A 173 -9.94 12.29 6.54
N ILE A 174 -10.69 11.57 7.38
CA ILE A 174 -11.14 10.20 7.14
C ILE A 174 -12.53 10.01 7.76
N ASP A 175 -13.52 9.71 6.94
CA ASP A 175 -14.84 9.33 7.39
C ASP A 175 -14.80 7.95 8.09
N SER A 176 -15.61 7.80 9.14
CA SER A 176 -15.63 6.60 9.97
C SER A 176 -16.68 5.57 9.55
N THR A 177 -17.39 5.77 8.44
CA THR A 177 -18.40 4.83 7.94
C THR A 177 -17.84 3.42 7.83
N TRP A 178 -16.69 3.24 7.20
CA TRP A 178 -16.03 1.93 7.08
C TRP A 178 -15.61 1.35 8.44
N VAL A 179 -15.09 2.18 9.36
CA VAL A 179 -14.70 1.75 10.72
C VAL A 179 -15.89 1.16 11.47
N ASN A 180 -17.05 1.78 11.33
CA ASN A 180 -18.27 1.37 12.00
C ASN A 180 -18.95 0.16 11.33
N LYS A 181 -18.82 0.06 10.01
CA LYS A 181 -19.48 -0.96 9.18
C LYS A 181 -18.72 -2.27 9.12
N VAL A 182 -17.40 -2.22 8.97
CA VAL A 182 -16.58 -3.40 8.66
C VAL A 182 -16.49 -4.36 9.85
N ARG A 183 -16.43 -5.66 9.55
CA ARG A 183 -16.21 -6.75 10.51
C ARG A 183 -15.04 -7.62 10.05
N PHE A 184 -13.98 -7.64 10.85
CA PHE A 184 -12.77 -8.43 10.60
C PHE A 184 -13.01 -9.93 10.83
N PRO A 185 -12.32 -10.84 10.10
CA PRO A 185 -12.31 -12.27 10.39
C PRO A 185 -11.83 -12.57 11.82
N GLU A 186 -12.34 -13.65 12.41
CA GLU A 186 -11.94 -14.12 13.74
C GLU A 186 -10.45 -14.51 13.84
N SER A 187 -9.79 -14.76 12.71
CA SER A 187 -8.36 -15.02 12.65
C SER A 187 -7.52 -13.78 12.95
N VAL A 188 -8.06 -12.57 12.74
CA VAL A 188 -7.31 -11.32 12.86
C VAL A 188 -7.09 -10.98 14.32
N SER A 189 -5.83 -11.05 14.75
CA SER A 189 -5.41 -10.66 16.09
C SER A 189 -4.69 -9.31 16.13
N ARG A 190 -4.28 -8.81 14.95
CA ARG A 190 -3.56 -7.55 14.79
C ARG A 190 -4.01 -6.81 13.53
N PHE A 191 -4.40 -5.55 13.69
CA PHE A 191 -4.68 -4.64 12.59
C PHE A 191 -3.80 -3.41 12.72
N CYS A 192 -3.12 -3.02 11.65
CA CYS A 192 -2.27 -1.84 11.60
C CYS A 192 -2.81 -0.89 10.54
N ILE A 193 -2.82 0.42 10.83
CA ILE A 193 -3.05 1.44 9.81
C ILE A 193 -1.78 2.28 9.68
N GLU A 194 -1.26 2.38 8.46
CA GLU A 194 -0.21 3.31 8.06
C GLU A 194 -0.85 4.56 7.43
N PHE A 195 -0.76 5.69 8.13
CA PHE A 195 -1.10 7.00 7.60
C PHE A 195 0.16 7.63 7.02
N GLU A 196 0.22 7.80 5.71
CA GLU A 196 1.36 8.38 5.00
C GLU A 196 0.99 9.73 4.39
N SER A 197 1.85 10.72 4.60
CA SER A 197 1.81 11.99 3.87
C SER A 197 3.23 12.51 3.67
N ILE A 198 3.38 13.67 3.06
CA ILE A 198 4.66 14.37 2.97
C ILE A 198 5.10 14.91 4.34
N GLU A 199 6.41 15.02 4.56
CA GLU A 199 7.04 15.35 5.85
C GLU A 199 6.58 16.71 6.40
N ARG A 200 6.34 17.72 5.54
CA ARG A 200 5.80 19.02 5.97
C ARG A 200 4.42 18.90 6.64
N ARG A 201 3.67 17.84 6.32
CA ARG A 201 2.34 17.54 6.88
C ARG A 201 2.40 16.53 8.04
N LYS A 202 3.58 16.25 8.61
CA LYS A 202 3.73 15.30 9.73
C LYS A 202 2.78 15.56 10.91
N ASN A 203 2.53 16.84 11.23
CA ASN A 203 1.67 17.20 12.36
C ASN A 203 0.21 16.78 12.12
N GLU A 204 -0.25 16.84 10.87
CA GLU A 204 -1.58 16.36 10.47
C GLU A 204 -1.68 14.84 10.56
N VAL A 205 -0.63 14.13 10.11
CA VAL A 205 -0.54 12.67 10.21
C VAL A 205 -0.55 12.23 11.67
N ASP A 206 0.26 12.89 12.51
CA ASP A 206 0.31 12.61 13.95
C ASP A 206 -1.02 12.93 14.64
N TYR A 207 -1.70 14.00 14.23
CA TYR A 207 -3.04 14.34 14.72
C TYR A 207 -4.05 13.23 14.39
N ILE A 208 -4.15 12.83 13.12
CA ILE A 208 -5.07 11.77 12.68
C ILE A 208 -4.73 10.44 13.37
N ALA A 209 -3.46 10.08 13.49
CA ALA A 209 -3.03 8.87 14.14
C ALA A 209 -3.39 8.85 15.64
N ARG A 210 -3.20 9.97 16.35
CA ARG A 210 -3.60 10.11 17.75
C ARG A 210 -5.12 9.98 17.89
N GLU A 211 -5.89 10.70 17.07
CA GLU A 211 -7.34 10.66 17.13
C GLU A 211 -7.90 9.26 16.80
N ALA A 212 -7.32 8.56 15.83
CA ALA A 212 -7.63 7.16 15.54
C ALA A 212 -7.33 6.28 16.76
N THR A 213 -6.18 6.46 17.41
CA THR A 213 -5.78 5.70 18.59
C THR A 213 -6.75 5.93 19.75
N GLU A 214 -7.19 7.16 19.99
CA GLU A 214 -8.07 7.49 21.10
C GLU A 214 -9.54 7.08 20.85
N LYS A 215 -10.00 7.15 19.60
CA LYS A 215 -11.43 7.13 19.28
C LYS A 215 -11.88 5.93 18.46
N TRP A 216 -10.96 5.23 17.79
CA TRP A 216 -11.30 4.09 16.94
C TRP A 216 -11.02 2.74 17.60
N TYR A 217 -11.91 1.80 17.32
CA TYR A 217 -11.76 0.38 17.59
C TYR A 217 -12.43 -0.38 16.45
N PHE A 218 -12.01 -1.61 16.21
CA PHE A 218 -12.53 -2.42 15.11
C PHE A 218 -13.20 -3.66 15.65
N ARG A 219 -14.25 -4.11 14.95
CA ARG A 219 -15.05 -5.25 15.38
C ARG A 219 -14.68 -6.48 14.56
N ARG A 220 -14.69 -7.63 15.20
CA ARG A 220 -14.56 -8.94 14.54
C ARG A 220 -15.93 -9.58 14.35
N LYS A 221 -16.00 -10.56 13.47
CA LYS A 221 -17.21 -11.37 13.19
C LYS A 221 -17.71 -12.15 14.41
N ASP A 222 -16.83 -12.47 15.35
CA ASP A 222 -17.16 -13.17 16.60
C ASP A 222 -17.57 -12.23 17.75
N GLY A 223 -17.71 -10.92 17.47
CA GLY A 223 -18.13 -9.92 18.45
C GLY A 223 -17.02 -9.42 19.39
N LEU A 224 -15.78 -9.90 19.22
CA LEU A 224 -14.60 -9.35 19.91
C LEU A 224 -14.11 -8.06 19.24
N LEU A 225 -13.36 -7.27 20.00
CA LEU A 225 -12.82 -5.99 19.54
C LEU A 225 -11.30 -6.06 19.30
N LEU A 226 -10.86 -5.31 18.29
CA LEU A 226 -9.48 -4.88 18.13
C LEU A 226 -9.37 -3.47 18.72
N THR A 227 -8.64 -3.33 19.82
CA THR A 227 -8.47 -2.06 20.54
C THR A 227 -7.07 -1.51 20.34
N PRO A 228 -6.90 -0.17 20.38
CA PRO A 228 -5.61 0.49 20.21
C PRO A 228 -4.58 -0.03 21.21
N HIS A 229 -3.33 -0.16 20.76
CA HIS A 229 -2.20 -0.60 21.58
C HIS A 229 -1.04 0.39 21.41
N GLU A 230 -1.08 1.48 22.18
CA GLU A 230 -0.24 2.68 22.02
C GLU A 230 1.27 2.39 21.98
N SER A 231 1.76 1.44 22.78
CA SER A 231 3.18 1.08 22.85
C SER A 231 3.75 0.43 21.59
N GLU A 232 2.92 0.13 20.59
CA GLU A 232 3.34 -0.36 19.27
C GLU A 232 3.10 0.65 18.14
N THR A 233 2.87 1.91 18.50
CA THR A 233 2.85 2.99 17.53
C THR A 233 4.28 3.28 17.07
N SER A 234 4.50 3.36 15.76
CA SER A 234 5.82 3.66 15.19
C SER A 234 5.70 4.68 14.07
N PHE A 235 6.82 5.27 13.69
CA PHE A 235 6.90 6.11 12.50
C PHE A 235 8.12 5.71 11.68
N PHE A 236 8.06 5.97 10.38
CA PHE A 236 9.21 5.88 9.50
C PHE A 236 9.16 6.98 8.44
N LYS A 237 10.32 7.31 7.89
CA LYS A 237 10.47 8.31 6.83
C LYS A 237 11.12 7.68 5.63
N TRP A 238 10.80 8.17 4.44
CA TRP A 238 11.43 7.75 3.20
C TRP A 238 11.34 8.84 2.14
N THR A 239 12.20 8.74 1.13
CA THR A 239 12.22 9.69 0.00
C THR A 239 11.80 8.96 -1.26
N GLY A 240 10.89 9.57 -2.02
CA GLY A 240 10.39 9.05 -3.28
C GLY A 240 10.37 10.12 -4.37
N SER A 241 9.92 9.74 -5.56
CA SER A 241 9.79 10.69 -6.68
C SER A 241 8.66 11.69 -6.42
N SER A 242 8.84 12.92 -6.89
CA SER A 242 7.77 13.91 -7.05
C SER A 242 7.01 13.78 -8.37
N CYS A 243 7.52 12.99 -9.32
CA CYS A 243 6.82 12.66 -10.55
C CYS A 243 5.85 11.52 -10.26
N LEU A 244 4.55 11.81 -10.20
CA LEU A 244 3.51 10.84 -9.88
C LEU A 244 2.36 10.97 -10.89
N GLY A 245 2.12 9.90 -11.64
CA GLY A 245 0.99 9.83 -12.57
C GLY A 245 1.09 10.73 -13.79
N GLY A 246 2.31 11.03 -14.24
CA GLY A 246 2.56 11.92 -15.38
C GLY A 246 2.75 13.38 -14.98
N GLU A 247 2.68 13.71 -13.69
CA GLU A 247 2.86 15.08 -13.21
C GLU A 247 3.98 15.18 -12.18
N ARG A 248 4.75 16.26 -12.26
CA ARG A 248 5.79 16.62 -11.29
C ARG A 248 5.20 17.56 -10.24
N TRP A 249 5.05 17.07 -9.01
CA TRP A 249 4.41 17.78 -7.89
C TRP A 249 5.34 18.79 -7.22
N ILE A 250 5.62 19.89 -7.94
CA ILE A 250 6.59 20.93 -7.56
C ILE A 250 6.25 21.65 -6.25
N ARG A 251 4.97 21.74 -5.87
CA ARG A 251 4.53 22.34 -4.60
C ARG A 251 5.23 21.71 -3.41
N ASP A 252 5.37 20.38 -3.43
CA ASP A 252 5.79 19.58 -2.28
C ASP A 252 7.27 19.15 -2.35
N GLU A 253 7.97 19.54 -3.42
CA GLU A 253 9.37 19.19 -3.62
C GLU A 253 10.27 19.85 -2.58
N VAL A 254 11.00 19.02 -1.84
CA VAL A 254 12.07 19.48 -0.95
C VAL A 254 13.38 19.60 -1.71
N ARG A 255 13.55 18.77 -2.75
CA ARG A 255 14.69 18.73 -3.68
C ARG A 255 14.15 18.44 -5.08
N PRO A 256 14.90 18.79 -6.15
CA PRO A 256 14.44 18.55 -7.51
C PRO A 256 14.05 17.08 -7.74
N GLY A 257 12.80 16.84 -8.12
CA GLY A 257 12.31 15.49 -8.43
C GLY A 257 12.00 14.61 -7.21
N GLU A 258 12.10 15.12 -5.98
CA GLU A 258 12.00 14.32 -4.75
C GLU A 258 10.98 14.86 -3.73
N LEU A 259 10.24 13.93 -3.14
CA LEU A 259 9.35 14.14 -2.00
C LEU A 259 9.87 13.38 -0.78
N ASP A 260 9.84 14.03 0.39
CA ASP A 260 10.10 13.38 1.68
C ASP A 260 8.76 13.00 2.32
N TYR A 261 8.61 11.72 2.64
CA TYR A 261 7.40 11.13 3.20
C TYR A 261 7.58 10.85 4.70
N TYR A 262 6.49 11.04 5.43
CA TYR A 262 6.31 10.69 6.82
C TYR A 262 5.16 9.70 6.97
N VAL A 263 5.42 8.55 7.59
CA VAL A 263 4.43 7.50 7.81
C VAL A 263 4.29 7.22 9.29
N ARG A 264 3.06 7.28 9.80
CA ARG A 264 2.72 6.90 11.16
C ARG A 264 1.90 5.62 11.16
N THR A 265 2.35 4.62 11.91
CA THR A 265 1.65 3.34 12.05
C THR A 265 0.97 3.25 13.40
N VAL A 266 -0.34 3.05 13.41
CA VAL A 266 -1.13 2.75 14.62
C VAL A 266 -1.51 1.27 14.61
N THR A 267 -1.44 0.61 15.77
CA THR A 267 -1.75 -0.82 15.91
C THR A 267 -2.95 -1.03 16.84
N TRP A 268 -3.89 -1.84 16.39
CA TRP A 268 -4.98 -2.41 17.18
C TRP A 268 -4.76 -3.90 17.37
N LYS A 269 -5.00 -4.41 18.59
CA LYS A 269 -4.85 -5.82 18.94
C LYS A 269 -6.14 -6.38 19.53
N LEU A 270 -6.28 -7.70 19.44
CA LEU A 270 -7.38 -8.43 20.06
C LEU A 270 -7.49 -8.10 21.56
N SER A 271 -8.67 -7.62 21.94
CA SER A 271 -9.09 -7.43 23.32
C SER A 271 -10.23 -8.38 23.65
N ARG A 272 -10.37 -8.71 24.93
CA ARG A 272 -11.50 -9.52 25.45
C ARG A 272 -12.74 -8.65 25.74
N GLU A 273 -12.70 -7.38 25.37
CA GLU A 273 -13.87 -6.51 25.42
C GLU A 273 -14.89 -6.89 24.34
N HIS A 274 -16.18 -6.76 24.69
CA HIS A 274 -17.32 -7.03 23.81
C HIS A 274 -18.01 -5.73 23.36
N GLU A 275 -18.83 -5.85 22.30
CA GLU A 275 -19.46 -4.78 21.51
C GLU A 275 -20.48 -3.89 22.28
N ALA A 276 -20.02 -3.10 23.26
CA ALA A 276 -20.81 -2.11 23.99
C ALA A 276 -20.38 -0.64 23.75
N ARG A 277 -19.48 -0.39 22.79
CA ARG A 277 -18.91 0.95 22.54
C ARG A 277 -19.75 1.74 21.51
N PRO A 278 -19.85 3.07 21.64
CA PRO A 278 -20.54 3.94 20.68
C PRO A 278 -19.81 3.99 19.34
N GLY A 279 -20.48 4.42 18.27
CA GLY A 279 -19.86 4.57 16.94
C GLY A 279 -18.59 5.42 16.96
N CYS A 280 -17.60 5.03 16.17
CA CYS A 280 -16.35 5.75 15.97
C CYS A 280 -16.61 7.04 15.19
N PRO A 281 -16.06 8.20 15.61
CA PRO A 281 -16.24 9.46 14.92
C PRO A 281 -15.34 9.57 13.67
N LYS A 282 -15.71 10.45 12.74
CA LYS A 282 -14.81 10.86 11.65
C LYS A 282 -13.55 11.52 12.22
N LEU A 283 -12.43 11.36 11.52
CA LEU A 283 -11.18 12.04 11.83
C LEU A 283 -11.04 13.23 10.86
N GLN A 284 -10.72 14.41 11.38
CA GLN A 284 -10.58 15.61 10.58
C GLN A 284 -9.56 16.52 11.25
N VAL A 285 -8.48 16.82 10.55
CA VAL A 285 -7.57 17.89 10.96
C VAL A 285 -8.34 19.21 10.98
N PRO A 286 -8.33 19.96 12.11
CA PRO A 286 -8.97 21.25 12.18
C PRO A 286 -8.36 22.24 11.20
N TYR A 287 -9.20 23.02 10.50
CA TYR A 287 -8.74 24.10 9.60
C TYR A 287 -7.89 25.17 10.31
N THR A 288 -8.02 25.28 11.63
CA THR A 288 -7.24 26.21 12.47
C THR A 288 -5.87 25.67 12.87
N MET A 289 -5.55 24.42 12.54
CA MET A 289 -4.25 23.85 12.84
C MET A 289 -3.18 24.55 11.98
N GLU A 290 -2.11 25.00 12.61
CA GLU A 290 -0.98 25.59 11.89
C GLU A 290 -0.31 24.53 11.00
N ARG A 291 -0.11 24.88 9.73
CA ARG A 291 0.46 23.99 8.71
C ARG A 291 1.74 24.61 8.17
N GLU A 292 2.76 23.78 8.02
CA GLU A 292 3.98 24.18 7.35
C GLU A 292 3.66 24.47 5.88
N LEU A 293 4.03 25.67 5.42
CA LEU A 293 3.78 26.10 4.06
C LEU A 293 4.55 25.19 3.08
N PRO A 294 3.97 24.92 1.90
CA PRO A 294 4.70 24.30 0.81
C PRO A 294 6.04 25.01 0.52
N PRO A 295 7.12 24.26 0.23
CA PRO A 295 8.40 24.83 -0.21
C PRO A 295 8.26 25.77 -1.41
N TYR A 296 7.31 25.49 -2.29
CA TYR A 296 7.02 26.29 -3.47
C TYR A 296 5.53 26.64 -3.56
N LEU A 297 5.23 27.93 -3.60
CA LEU A 297 3.88 28.49 -3.58
C LEU A 297 3.51 29.31 -4.83
N ALA A 298 4.46 29.56 -5.73
CA ALA A 298 4.21 30.32 -6.94
C ALA A 298 3.70 29.38 -8.06
N GLY A 299 2.73 29.80 -8.86
CA GLY A 299 2.25 28.98 -9.98
C GLY A 299 1.40 27.76 -9.57
N PRO A 300 1.26 26.76 -10.47
CA PRO A 300 0.43 25.57 -10.25
C PRO A 300 1.08 24.59 -9.24
N PRO A 301 0.30 23.68 -8.64
CA PRO A 301 0.84 22.70 -7.68
C PRO A 301 1.78 21.67 -8.33
N CYS A 302 1.62 21.45 -9.64
CA CYS A 302 2.32 20.45 -10.43
C CYS A 302 2.58 20.95 -11.85
N LEU A 303 3.52 20.29 -12.54
CA LEU A 303 3.82 20.49 -13.96
C LEU A 303 3.63 19.17 -14.71
N ASP A 304 3.06 19.21 -15.91
CA ASP A 304 2.93 18.02 -16.75
C ASP A 304 4.32 17.55 -17.24
N VAL A 305 4.62 16.26 -17.06
CA VAL A 305 5.93 15.68 -17.39
C VAL A 305 6.13 15.60 -18.91
N TYR A 306 5.08 15.46 -19.71
CA TYR A 306 5.17 15.49 -21.16
C TYR A 306 5.51 16.89 -21.67
N ASP A 307 4.92 17.93 -21.11
CA ASP A 307 5.27 19.33 -21.39
C ASP A 307 6.74 19.61 -21.06
N LEU A 308 7.20 19.19 -19.88
CA LEU A 308 8.60 19.33 -19.48
C LEU A 308 9.55 18.65 -20.45
N ARG A 309 9.22 17.44 -20.92
CA ARG A 309 10.02 16.70 -21.91
C ARG A 309 10.01 17.38 -23.28
N THR A 310 8.85 17.88 -23.71
CA THR A 310 8.67 18.57 -24.99
C THR A 310 9.47 19.87 -25.04
N ALA A 311 9.54 20.58 -23.91
CA ALA A 311 10.35 21.79 -23.74
C ALA A 311 11.83 21.52 -23.43
N GLU A 312 12.28 20.25 -23.42
CA GLU A 312 13.64 19.82 -23.05
C GLU A 312 14.10 20.32 -21.66
N ILE A 313 13.16 20.49 -20.72
CA ILE A 313 13.42 20.97 -19.36
C ILE A 313 13.87 19.79 -18.48
N PRO A 314 15.10 19.80 -17.93
CA PRO A 314 15.60 18.71 -17.11
C PRO A 314 14.82 18.54 -15.79
N SER A 315 14.56 17.29 -15.39
CA SER A 315 13.94 16.97 -14.10
C SER A 315 14.78 17.37 -12.89
N SER A 316 16.09 17.60 -13.08
CA SER A 316 17.01 18.07 -12.05
C SER A 316 16.89 19.56 -11.73
N LEU A 317 16.16 20.35 -12.54
CA LEU A 317 15.95 21.76 -12.25
C LEU A 317 15.08 21.95 -11.02
N PRO A 318 15.40 22.88 -10.10
CA PRO A 318 14.52 23.25 -8.99
C PRO A 318 13.10 23.65 -9.45
N ALA A 319 12.11 23.43 -8.60
CA ALA A 319 10.69 23.72 -8.87
C ALA A 319 10.45 25.09 -9.53
N ALA A 320 11.00 26.16 -8.95
CA ALA A 320 10.83 27.52 -9.46
C ALA A 320 11.42 27.70 -10.87
N GLU A 321 12.64 27.21 -11.09
CA GLU A 321 13.33 27.31 -12.39
C GLU A 321 12.63 26.47 -13.47
N ALA A 322 12.15 25.28 -13.11
CA ALA A 322 11.39 24.43 -14.02
C ALA A 322 10.07 25.09 -14.45
N TYR A 323 9.34 25.70 -13.52
CA TYR A 323 8.12 26.45 -13.83
C TYR A 323 8.41 27.66 -14.72
N GLU A 324 9.38 28.50 -14.36
CA GLU A 324 9.75 29.67 -15.18
C GLU A 324 10.24 29.28 -16.57
N ALA A 325 11.00 28.19 -16.70
CA ALA A 325 11.44 27.68 -18.00
C ALA A 325 10.26 27.22 -18.86
N LEU A 326 9.29 26.52 -18.25
CA LEU A 326 8.11 26.04 -18.96
C LEU A 326 7.20 27.19 -19.41
N GLU A 327 7.00 28.20 -18.56
CA GLU A 327 6.22 29.38 -18.92
C GLU A 327 6.89 30.18 -20.04
N LYS A 328 8.23 30.31 -20.04
CA LYS A 328 8.97 30.90 -21.16
C LYS A 328 8.80 30.10 -22.44
N TYR A 329 8.86 28.77 -22.36
CA TYR A 329 8.63 27.90 -23.51
C TYR A 329 7.22 28.08 -24.08
N ARG A 330 6.19 28.10 -23.21
CA ARG A 330 4.80 28.35 -23.61
C ARG A 330 4.63 29.71 -24.26
N GLN A 331 5.18 30.79 -23.69
CA GLN A 331 5.10 32.12 -24.29
C GLN A 331 5.73 32.20 -25.70
N VAL A 332 6.79 31.45 -25.97
CA VAL A 332 7.43 31.43 -27.29
C VAL A 332 6.64 30.59 -28.31
N ASN A 333 6.03 29.50 -27.88
CA ASN A 333 5.36 28.54 -28.78
C ASN A 333 3.83 28.71 -28.88
N ASP A 334 3.17 29.34 -27.90
CA ASP A 334 1.75 29.71 -27.98
C ASP A 334 1.52 30.88 -28.95
N LEU A 335 2.56 31.67 -29.27
CA LEU A 335 2.51 32.70 -30.32
C LEU A 335 2.35 32.13 -31.73
N ASP A 336 2.49 30.81 -31.94
CA ASP A 336 2.30 30.16 -33.23
C ASP A 336 0.86 29.63 -33.45
N TYR A 337 0.01 29.58 -32.42
CA TYR A 337 -1.36 29.03 -32.54
C TYR A 337 -2.40 30.08 -32.98
N ASP A 338 -2.10 31.38 -32.90
CA ASP A 338 -3.01 32.47 -33.28
C ASP A 338 -3.01 32.82 -34.79
N SER A 339 -2.40 32.00 -35.65
CA SER A 339 -2.34 32.27 -37.11
C SER A 339 -3.39 31.56 -37.98
N TYR A 340 -4.32 30.80 -37.39
CA TYR A 340 -5.42 30.15 -38.12
C TYR A 340 -6.80 30.50 -37.57
N ASP A 341 -7.12 31.79 -37.49
CA ASP A 341 -8.53 32.22 -37.45
C ASP A 341 -8.67 33.64 -37.99
N ASN A 342 -8.53 33.76 -39.31
CA ASN A 342 -9.01 34.91 -40.09
C ASN A 342 -9.16 34.46 -41.54
N ASN A 343 -10.31 33.84 -41.86
CA ASN A 343 -11.02 33.95 -43.13
C ASN A 343 -12.12 32.89 -43.19
N ASP A 344 -13.28 33.19 -42.62
CA ASP A 344 -14.55 33.05 -43.32
C ASP A 344 -15.66 33.60 -42.44
N ASP A 345 -16.03 34.85 -42.70
CA ASP A 345 -17.41 35.32 -42.60
C ASP A 345 -17.48 36.64 -43.39
N SER A 346 -17.57 36.48 -44.72
CA SER A 346 -18.12 37.52 -45.58
C SER A 346 -19.56 37.13 -45.92
N ASP A 347 -20.46 37.52 -45.02
CA ASP A 347 -21.88 37.64 -45.30
C ASP A 347 -22.08 38.51 -46.56
N SER A 348 -22.68 37.92 -47.58
CA SER A 348 -23.28 38.68 -48.69
C SER A 348 -24.61 38.05 -49.11
N LEU A 349 -25.66 38.71 -48.62
CA LEU A 349 -27.01 38.98 -49.19
C LEU A 349 -27.93 37.81 -49.60
#